data_AF-A0A8T5QAG4-F1
#
_entry.id   AF-A0A8T5QAG4-F1
#
_cell.length_a   1.000
_cell.length_b   1.000
_cell.length_c   1.000
_cell.angle_alpha   90.00
_cell.angle_beta   90.00
_cell.angle_gamma   90.00
#
_symmetry.space_group_name_H-M   'P 1'
#
loop_
_entity.id
_entity.type
_entity.pdbx_description
1 polymer ?
#
loop_
_entity_poly.entity_id
_entity_poly.type
_entity_poly.pdbx_seq_one_letter_code
_entity_poly.pdbx_strand_id
1 'polypeptide(L)' 'MKQKLSITIDRKTIKLIEASIKEGLFRNKSHVVEFSINKTLKEKEQNA' A
#
# COMPACT_ATOMS: atom_id res chain seq x y z
N MET A 1 -15.60 7.84 1.27
CA MET A 1 -15.69 7.02 2.51
C MET A 1 -14.76 5.83 2.35
N LYS A 2 -14.03 5.42 3.40
CA LYS A 2 -13.10 4.28 3.32
C LYS A 2 -13.72 3.04 3.97
N GLN A 3 -13.45 1.87 3.41
CA GLN A 3 -13.87 0.57 3.94
C GLN A 3 -12.69 -0.14 4.60
N LYS A 4 -12.94 -0.95 5.63
CA LYS A 4 -11.90 -1.73 6.31
C LYS A 4 -11.59 -2.98 5.48
N LEU A 5 -10.30 -3.27 5.30
CA LEU A 5 -9.82 -4.47 4.64
C LEU A 5 -8.94 -5.26 5.62
N SER A 6 -9.16 -6.57 5.71
CA SER A 6 -8.31 -7.50 6.44
C SER A 6 -7.56 -8.36 5.43
N ILE A 7 -6.22 -8.37 5.49
CA ILE A 7 -5.36 -9.15 4.59
C ILE A 7 -4.28 -9.89 5.38
N THR A 8 -3.87 -11.03 4.83
CA THR A 8 -2.67 -11.74 5.27
C THR A 8 -1.54 -11.40 4.30
N ILE A 9 -0.40 -10.96 4.82
CA ILE A 9 0.78 -10.59 4.02
C ILE A 9 2.06 -11.10 4.69
N ASP A 10 3.09 -11.36 3.89
CA ASP A 10 4.39 -11.82 4.41
C ASP A 10 5.01 -10.77 5.34
N ARG A 11 5.68 -11.26 6.39
CA ARG A 11 6.41 -10.46 7.36
C ARG A 11 7.50 -9.60 6.70
N LYS A 12 8.11 -10.07 5.61
CA LYS A 12 9.06 -9.26 4.83
C LYS A 12 8.39 -8.01 4.26
N THR A 13 7.19 -8.15 3.71
CA THR A 13 6.38 -7.03 3.20
C THR A 13 5.99 -6.07 4.31
N ILE A 14 5.62 -6.57 5.50
CA ILE A 14 5.31 -5.72 6.67
C ILE A 14 6.51 -4.83 7.02
N LYS A 15 7.74 -5.37 7.00
CA LYS A 15 8.95 -4.58 7.29
C LYS A 15 9.17 -3.46 6.28
N LEU A 16 8.92 -3.71 4.99
CA LEU A 16 9.01 -2.69 3.94
C LEU A 16 7.98 -1.57 4.15
N ILE A 17 6.74 -1.94 4.49
CA ILE A 17 5.68 -0.98 4.82
C ILE A 17 6.12 -0.11 6.00
N GLU A 18 6.65 -0.70 7.06
CA GLU A 18 7.10 0.04 8.25
C GLU A 18 8.28 0.97 7.96
N ALA A 19 9.24 0.56 7.13
CA ALA A 19 10.34 1.41 6.69
C ALA A 19 9.83 2.64 5.92
N SER A 20 8.91 2.44 4.97
CA SER A 20 8.34 3.53 4.17
C SER A 20 7.56 4.57 5.01
N ILE A 21 6.96 4.14 6.12
CA ILE A 21 6.29 5.04 7.07
C ILE A 21 7.34 5.82 7.87
N LYS A 22 8.41 5.15 8.32
CA LYS A 22 9.51 5.80 9.06
C LYS A 22 10.24 6.85 8.23
N GLU A 23 10.37 6.63 6.93
CA GLU A 23 10.95 7.59 5.97
C GLU A 23 10.05 8.81 5.71
N GLY A 24 8.85 8.85 6.31
CA GLY A 24 7.92 9.98 6.16
C GLY A 24 7.14 9.98 4.84
N LEU A 25 7.30 8.95 4.00
CA LEU A 25 6.61 8.84 2.71
C LEU A 25 5.11 8.58 2.87
N PHE A 26 4.70 7.93 3.96
CA PHE A 26 3.30 7.55 4.20
C PHE A 26 2.85 7.80 5.64
N ARG A 27 1.57 8.17 5.78
CA ARG A 27 0.95 8.48 7.07
C ARG A 27 0.72 7.27 7.97
N ASN A 28 0.42 6.11 7.38
CA ASN A 28 0.13 4.85 8.09
C ASN A 28 0.12 3.66 7.12
N LYS A 29 -0.02 2.44 7.65
CA LYS A 29 -0.04 1.19 6.86
C LYS A 29 -1.15 1.18 5.79
N SER A 30 -2.34 1.68 6.13
CA SER A 30 -3.46 1.75 5.18
C SER A 30 -3.16 2.67 3.99
N HIS A 31 -2.49 3.79 4.23
CA HIS A 31 -2.07 4.72 3.18
C HIS A 31 -1.07 4.07 2.22
N VAL A 32 -0.11 3.30 2.73
CA VAL A 32 0.84 2.55 1.90
C VAL A 32 0.10 1.59 0.98
N VAL A 33 -0.77 0.74 1.56
CA VAL A 33 -1.51 -0.28 0.81
C VAL A 33 -2.43 0.35 -0.24
N GLU A 34 -3.18 1.38 0.13
CA GLU A 34 -4.09 2.10 -0.78
C GLU A 34 -3.34 2.75 -1.94
N PHE A 35 -2.22 3.44 -1.66
CA PHE A 35 -1.40 4.07 -2.69
C PHE A 35 -0.84 3.03 -3.67
N SER A 36 -0.23 1.96 -3.14
CA SER A 36 0.37 0.90 -3.97
C SER A 36 -0.66 0.22 -4.85
N ILE A 37 -1.82 -0.16 -4.31
CA ILE A 37 -2.90 -0.80 -5.09
C ILE A 37 -3.38 0.15 -6.20
N ASN A 38 -3.67 1.41 -5.86
CA ASN A 38 -4.15 2.39 -6.85
C ASN A 38 -3.13 2.64 -7.96
N LYS A 39 -1.84 2.72 -7.62
CA LYS A 39 -0.77 2.88 -8.61
C LYS A 39 -0.74 1.69 -9.58
N THR A 40 -0.71 0.47 -9.04
CA THR A 40 -0.68 -0.75 -9.85
C THR A 40 -1.92 -0.91 -10.74
N LEU A 41 -3.11 -0.57 -10.25
CA LEU A 41 -4.34 -0.67 -11.04
C LEU A 41 -4.40 0.37 -12.16
N LYS A 42 -4.01 1.63 -11.88
CA LYS A 42 -3.92 2.68 -12.91
C LYS A 42 -2.93 2.33 -14.01
N GLU A 43 -1.77 1.78 -13.64
CA GLU A 43 -0.77 1.33 -14.62
C GLU A 43 -1.31 0.19 -15.50
N LYS A 44 -2.20 -0.67 -14.98
CA LYS A 44 -2.86 -1.69 -15.81
C LYS A 44 -3.88 -1.10 -16.77
N GLU A 45 -4.70 -0.14 -16.31
CA GLU A 45 -5.68 0.53 -17.18
C GLU A 45 -5.03 1.32 -18.32
N GLN A 46 -3.83 1.86 -18.12
CA GLN A 46 -3.09 2.61 -19.15
C GLN A 46 -2.36 1.72 -20.16
N ASN A 47 -2.13 0.44 -19.82
CA ASN A 47 -1.44 -0.53 -20.66
C ASN A 47 -2.38 -1.60 -21.26
N ALA A 48 -3.70 -1.39 -21.14
CA ALA A 48 -4.75 -2.22 -21.72
C ALA A 48 -5.41 -1.49 -22.89
#